data_AF-A0A699XLS5-F1
#
_entry.id   AF-A0A699XLS5-F1
#
_cell.length_a   1.000
_cell.length_b   1.000
_cell.length_c   1.000
_cell.angle_alpha   90.00
_cell.angle_beta   90.00
_cell.angle_gamma   90.00
#
_symmetry.space_group_name_H-M   'P 1'
#
loop_
_entity.id
_entity.type
_entity.pdbx_description
1 polymer ?
#
loop_
_entity_poly.entity_id
_entity_poly.type
_entity_poly.pdbx_seq_one_letter_code
_entity_poly.pdbx_strand_id
1 'polypeptide(L)'
;RARLRQYEGAQVVEGCLPGDWPDGQFDLIVISEWAYYLEPALFVEVIERLAASLTPDGAVLACHWLHPIDGCPMHGADAHALLT
;
A
#
# COMPACT_ATOMS: atom_id res chain seq x y z
N ARG A 1 -2.93 -16.39 8.20
CA ARG A 1 -4.38 -16.69 8.12
C ARG A 1 -4.98 -17.14 9.47
N ALA A 2 -4.44 -18.15 10.18
CA ALA A 2 -5.04 -18.67 11.43
C ALA A 2 -5.21 -17.63 12.57
N ARG A 3 -4.23 -16.72 12.75
CA ARG A 3 -4.25 -15.68 13.81
C ARG A 3 -5.40 -14.67 13.68
N LEU A 4 -5.97 -14.51 12.48
CA LEU A 4 -7.03 -13.54 12.23
C LEU A 4 -8.44 -14.17 12.25
N ARG A 5 -8.55 -15.49 12.46
CA ARG A 5 -9.84 -16.21 12.43
C ARG A 5 -10.88 -15.71 13.43
N GLN A 6 -10.43 -15.08 14.52
CA GLN A 6 -11.30 -14.53 15.56
C GLN A 6 -11.93 -13.17 15.16
N TYR A 7 -11.48 -12.56 14.06
CA TYR A 7 -12.01 -11.30 13.56
C TYR A 7 -12.84 -11.57 12.30
N GLU A 8 -14.16 -11.63 12.43
CA GLU A 8 -15.07 -12.01 11.33
C GLU A 8 -15.01 -11.03 10.13
N GLY A 9 -14.70 -9.76 10.39
CA GLY A 9 -14.52 -8.74 9.33
C GLY A 9 -13.15 -8.75 8.65
N ALA A 10 -12.20 -9.59 9.09
CA ALA A 10 -10.85 -9.62 8.53
C ALA A 10 -10.73 -10.66 7.41
N GLN A 11 -10.32 -10.20 6.23
CA GLN A 11 -9.99 -11.06 5.10
C GLN A 11 -8.50 -10.96 4.78
N VAL A 12 -7.90 -12.07 4.36
CA VAL A 12 -6.50 -12.13 3.94
C VAL A 12 -6.47 -12.55 2.49
N VAL A 13 -5.92 -11.69 1.64
CA VAL A 13 -5.71 -11.95 0.22
C VAL A 13 -4.20 -12.10 0.00
N GLU A 14 -3.83 -13.00 -0.91
CA GLU A 14 -2.47 -13.19 -1.38
C GLU A 14 -2.42 -12.71 -2.82
N GLY A 15 -1.40 -11.94 -3.17
CA GLY A 15 -1.29 -11.33 -4.49
C GLY A 15 0.02 -10.58 -4.66
N CYS A 16 0.34 -10.24 -5.91
CA CYS A 16 1.49 -9.45 -6.32
C CYS A 16 1.05 -8.07 -6.82
N LEU A 17 1.64 -7.00 -6.29
CA LEU A 17 1.35 -5.64 -6.70
C LEU A 17 2.09 -5.26 -8.00
N PRO A 18 1.48 -4.45 -8.89
CA PRO A 18 0.12 -3.91 -8.82
C PRO A 18 -0.98 -4.84 -9.37
N GLY A 19 -0.62 -6.01 -9.92
CA GLY A 19 -1.51 -6.84 -10.72
C GLY A 19 -2.70 -7.46 -9.96
N ASP A 20 -2.47 -8.01 -8.77
CA ASP A 20 -3.48 -8.72 -7.97
C ASP A 20 -4.17 -7.79 -6.95
N TRP A 21 -4.51 -6.57 -7.39
CA TRP A 21 -5.19 -5.59 -6.54
C TRP A 21 -6.61 -6.07 -6.17
N PRO A 22 -7.05 -5.93 -4.90
CA PRO A 22 -8.38 -6.35 -4.49
C PRO A 22 -9.47 -5.46 -5.08
N ASP A 23 -10.59 -6.08 -5.47
CA ASP A 23 -11.80 -5.36 -5.87
C ASP A 23 -12.45 -4.68 -4.66
N GLY A 24 -13.04 -3.50 -4.90
CA GLY A 24 -13.84 -2.79 -3.90
C GLY A 24 -13.53 -1.31 -3.79
N GLN A 25 -14.21 -0.66 -2.85
CA GLN A 25 -13.99 0.72 -2.45
C GLN A 25 -13.69 0.75 -0.95
N PHE A 26 -12.75 1.59 -0.55
CA PHE A 26 -12.24 1.66 0.82
C PHE A 26 -12.29 3.10 1.33
N ASP A 27 -12.73 3.29 2.57
CA ASP A 27 -12.67 4.58 3.25
C ASP A 27 -11.27 4.89 3.79
N LEU A 28 -10.45 3.86 3.99
CA LEU A 28 -9.06 4.00 4.44
C LEU A 28 -8.20 2.91 3.84
N ILE A 29 -7.13 3.31 3.17
CA ILE A 29 -6.06 2.39 2.73
C ILE A 29 -4.78 2.72 3.50
N VAL A 30 -4.16 1.69 4.08
CA VAL A 30 -2.95 1.83 4.91
C VAL A 30 -1.74 1.20 4.22
N ILE A 31 -0.72 2.01 3.98
CA ILE A 31 0.59 1.58 3.51
C ILE A 31 1.52 1.60 4.72
N SER A 32 1.76 0.43 5.31
CA SER A 32 2.47 0.34 6.59
C SER A 32 3.98 0.56 6.49
N GLU A 33 4.60 0.17 5.37
CA GLU A 33 6.02 0.41 5.04
C GLU A 33 6.46 -0.20 3.69
N TRP A 34 5.62 -1.01 3.05
CA TRP A 34 6.07 -1.86 1.94
C TRP A 34 6.37 -1.11 0.62
N ALA A 35 6.00 0.17 0.50
CA ALA A 35 6.16 0.89 -0.77
C ALA A 35 7.61 0.92 -1.22
N TYR A 36 8.56 1.14 -0.30
CA TYR A 36 9.98 1.25 -0.66
C TYR A 36 10.63 -0.05 -1.15
N TYR A 37 9.92 -1.19 -1.11
CA TYR A 37 10.35 -2.45 -1.73
C TYR A 37 9.99 -2.54 -3.22
N LEU A 38 9.10 -1.67 -3.69
CA LEU A 38 8.73 -1.60 -5.10
C LEU A 38 9.65 -0.64 -5.84
N GLU A 39 9.91 -0.97 -7.10
CA GLU A 39 10.46 0.00 -8.04
C GLU A 39 9.54 1.23 -8.11
N PRO A 40 10.08 2.46 -8.15
CA PRO A 40 9.27 3.68 -8.15
C PRO A 40 8.18 3.70 -9.24
N ALA A 41 8.48 3.18 -10.44
CA ALA A 41 7.51 3.09 -11.53
C ALA A 41 6.32 2.17 -11.20
N LEU A 42 6.57 1.01 -10.56
CA LEU A 42 5.50 0.12 -10.11
C LEU A 42 4.68 0.75 -8.99
N PHE A 43 5.32 1.54 -8.11
CA PHE A 43 4.60 2.23 -7.05
C PHE A 43 3.64 3.30 -7.60
N VAL A 44 4.00 3.98 -8.70
CA VAL A 44 3.09 4.90 -9.40
C VAL A 44 1.83 4.17 -9.89
N GLU A 45 1.97 2.98 -10.47
CA GLU A 45 0.81 2.17 -10.87
C GLU A 45 -0.06 1.77 -9.67
N VAL A 46 0.56 1.47 -8.53
CA VAL A 46 -0.17 1.21 -7.28
C VAL A 46 -0.92 2.45 -6.80
N ILE A 47 -0.35 3.66 -6.94
CA ILE A 47 -1.02 4.91 -6.58
C ILE A 47 -2.29 5.13 -7.41
N GLU A 48 -2.27 4.80 -8.70
CA GLU A 48 -3.47 4.84 -9.54
C GLU A 48 -4.56 3.89 -9.04
N ARG A 49 -4.18 2.69 -8.57
CA ARG A 49 -5.11 1.73 -7.97
C ARG A 49 -5.65 2.21 -6.63
N LEU A 50 -4.80 2.80 -5.78
CA LEU A 50 -5.22 3.43 -4.53
C LEU A 50 -6.30 4.47 -4.80
N ALA A 51 -6.05 5.41 -5.72
CA ALA A 51 -6.99 6.46 -6.06
C ALA A 51 -8.31 5.94 -6.61
N ALA A 52 -8.26 4.90 -7.47
CA ALA A 52 -9.46 4.29 -8.05
C ALA A 52 -10.31 3.50 -7.04
N SER A 53 -9.68 2.97 -5.98
CA SER A 53 -10.32 2.17 -4.93
C SER A 53 -10.65 2.96 -3.66
N LEU A 54 -10.50 4.28 -3.65
CA LEU A 54 -10.94 5.13 -2.54
C LEU A 54 -12.37 5.62 -2.75
N THR A 55 -13.13 5.64 -1.65
CA THR A 55 -14.38 6.38 -1.62
C THR A 55 -14.12 7.90 -1.74
N PRO A 56 -15.12 8.71 -2.10
CA PRO A 56 -14.94 10.16 -2.25
C PRO A 56 -14.39 10.88 -1.00
N ASP A 57 -14.71 10.35 0.18
CA ASP A 57 -14.25 10.86 1.48
C ASP A 57 -13.13 10.00 2.09
N GLY A 58 -12.55 9.09 1.29
CA GLY A 58 -11.54 8.14 1.73
C GLY A 58 -10.15 8.76 1.89
N ALA A 59 -9.30 8.10 2.67
CA ALA A 59 -7.94 8.54 2.93
C ALA A 59 -6.89 7.45 2.68
N VAL A 60 -5.67 7.87 2.33
CA VAL A 60 -4.47 7.02 2.34
C VAL A 60 -3.61 7.41 3.55
N LEU A 61 -3.26 6.43 4.36
CA LEU A 61 -2.27 6.60 5.43
C LEU A 61 -1.01 5.85 5.05
N ALA A 62 0.11 6.57 4.94
CA ALA A 62 1.43 6.00 4.70
C ALA A 62 2.31 6.18 5.94
N CYS A 63 2.99 5.11 6.34
CA CYS A 63 3.97 5.10 7.41
C CYS A 63 5.24 4.43 6.87
N HIS A 64 6.40 5.07 7.00
CA HIS A 64 7.66 4.46 6.56
C HIS A 64 8.78 4.80 7.54
N TRP A 65 9.69 3.84 7.72
CA TRP A 65 10.98 4.14 8.31
C TRP A 65 11.80 5.00 7.35
N LEU A 66 12.45 6.05 7.88
CA LEU A 66 13.13 7.05 7.05
C LEU A 66 14.63 6.85 6.92
N HIS A 67 15.22 5.92 7.69
CA HIS A 67 16.64 5.63 7.56
C HIS A 67 16.88 4.76 6.31
N PRO A 68 18.01 4.95 5.61
CA PRO A 68 18.31 4.14 4.43
C PRO A 68 18.33 2.64 4.73
N ILE A 69 17.78 1.85 3.80
CA ILE A 69 17.81 0.39 3.85
C ILE A 69 18.54 -0.08 2.60
N ASP A 70 19.68 -0.74 2.79
CA ASP A 70 20.47 -1.28 1.68
C ASP A 70 19.66 -2.30 0.88
N GLY A 71 19.62 -2.13 -0.44
CA GLY A 71 18.94 -3.03 -1.37
C GLY A 71 17.46 -2.70 -1.64
N CYS A 72 16.90 -1.67 -1.01
CA CYS A 72 15.58 -1.15 -1.38
C CYS A 72 15.68 -0.22 -2.61
N PRO A 73 14.75 -0.31 -3.58
CA PRO A 73 14.73 0.57 -4.75
C PRO A 73 14.54 2.06 -4.44
N MET A 74 13.96 2.42 -3.30
CA MET A 74 13.78 3.81 -2.88
C MET A 74 13.79 3.94 -1.36
N HIS A 75 13.90 5.17 -0.83
CA HIS A 75 13.76 5.44 0.60
C HIS A 75 12.30 5.70 0.98
N GLY A 76 11.99 5.59 2.27
CA GLY A 76 10.66 5.95 2.78
C GLY A 76 10.25 7.40 2.44
N ALA A 77 11.19 8.35 2.48
CA ALA A 77 10.89 9.73 2.10
C ALA A 77 10.51 9.88 0.62
N ASP A 78 11.15 9.13 -0.26
CA ASP A 78 10.86 9.14 -1.70
C ASP A 78 9.47 8.55 -1.97
N ALA A 79 9.10 7.48 -1.27
CA ALA A 79 7.75 6.90 -1.34
C ALA A 79 6.66 7.90 -0.91
N HIS A 80 6.91 8.68 0.14
CA HIS A 80 5.99 9.73 0.57
C HIS A 80 5.89 10.86 -0.46
N ALA A 81 6.99 11.26 -1.10
CA ALA A 81 7.00 12.29 -2.12
C ALA A 81 6.19 11.90 -3.37
N LEU A 82 6.09 10.61 -3.70
CA LEU A 82 5.27 10.12 -4.80
C LEU A 82 3.75 10.15 -4.51
N LEU A 83 3.35 10.20 -3.24
CA LEU A 83 1.94 10.25 -2.81
C LEU A 83 1.34 11.67 -2.77
N THR A 84 2.17 12.71 -2.91
CA THR A 84 1.80 14.13 -2.79
C THR A 84 1.92 14.86 -4.12
#